data_AF-A0A120A2C3-F1
#
_entry.id   AF-A0A120A2C3-F1
#
_cell.length_a   1.000
_cell.length_b   1.000
_cell.length_c   1.000
_cell.angle_alpha   90.00
_cell.angle_beta   90.00
_cell.angle_gamma   90.00
#
_symmetry.space_group_name_H-M   'P 1'
#
loop_
_entity.id
_entity.type
_entity.pdbx_description
1 polymer ?
#
loop_
_entity_poly.entity_id
_entity_poly.type
_entity_poly.pdbx_seq_one_letter_code
_entity_poly.pdbx_strand_id
1 'polypeptide(L)'
;MIKLLMKYLLFAGVMAVVVGCTEEKMEEVFIEQPNSFHIKVEGDEAFALNIPSGGKIGINGKEVQVLSKGLVSLYEVPAEEKYTVYYPLSVQLQEERMNFNMPKDQIYRTGGVDVAACPYYAVADNEGLADLKLKPALGALKLIIPANQEFASISSVVLKSESDDIMAGCIELDLESGNIITKENMSREVVLKGNIDITENNEAIIVLPPQTFTGKLDVMLVAPKGGGTYSLDLTGKSIEAGKVLTATLDNIDWEMWTYYYGTSNCVIVPPGQLSVTVNCAAYYTTSPVYAYENISAGDNYLPLSAAQLWNDVSSDFVKGVTLSSDRKSFTVNLDGRPGNAVIAIYDKDDPKTEDAKILWSFHIWVTEVKEQHLSMNVKGNSYTVLDRNLGATSVIPGERSSIGLLYQWGRKDPFVGTGEYGKNSNAKMYNEVGEVAFATVKGGESTGNVKYAIQNPTKFIMYSRSKSNTANPPYYCAYDWLYYADWALWGNPEGYTYPKASNLTKSIYDPSPEGYMVAPNDTWMGASDGYDKTSSIFAAAEWSKGYVMMDDSGQNWWYPIGGWRSRKNGKLTAADTNGYYWCSSTDREKAANSVHLTLGKDDVKLNSNNSRANSSLIRCVKIQK
;
A
#
# COMPACT_ATOMS: atom_id res chain seq x y z
N MET A 1 -32.68 52.50 20.05
CA MET A 1 -32.40 52.99 21.42
C MET A 1 -33.05 52.00 22.38
N ILE A 2 -32.46 51.39 23.41
CA ILE A 2 -31.12 51.38 24.03
C ILE A 2 -31.06 50.04 24.83
N LYS A 3 -29.92 49.32 24.72
CA LYS A 3 -29.20 48.42 25.67
C LYS A 3 -29.98 47.33 26.47
N LEU A 4 -29.67 46.04 26.28
CA LEU A 4 -28.56 45.23 26.86
C LEU A 4 -28.87 44.77 28.30
N LEU A 5 -29.18 43.48 28.51
CA LEU A 5 -28.98 42.76 29.78
C LEU A 5 -29.28 41.26 29.60
N MET A 6 -28.28 40.51 29.14
CA MET A 6 -28.19 39.05 29.30
C MET A 6 -26.71 38.69 29.28
N LYS A 7 -26.10 38.72 30.46
CA LYS A 7 -24.84 38.09 30.87
C LYS A 7 -24.72 38.34 32.38
N TYR A 8 -24.09 37.44 33.11
CA TYR A 8 -23.97 37.38 34.58
C TYR A 8 -25.13 36.66 35.30
N LEU A 9 -24.90 35.38 35.57
CA LEU A 9 -25.49 34.64 36.68
C LEU A 9 -24.32 34.39 37.63
N LEU A 10 -24.33 35.03 38.80
CA LEU A 10 -23.28 34.89 39.82
C LEU A 10 -23.28 33.46 40.37
N PHE A 11 -22.13 32.78 40.28
CA PHE A 11 -21.82 31.62 41.11
C PHE A 11 -20.76 32.05 42.13
N ALA A 12 -21.13 32.07 43.41
CA ALA A 12 -20.23 32.40 44.51
C ALA A 12 -19.55 31.13 45.05
N GLY A 13 -18.23 31.04 44.91
CA GLY A 13 -17.39 30.06 45.63
C GLY A 13 -16.64 30.77 46.75
N VAL A 14 -16.87 30.38 48.01
CA VAL A 14 -16.22 30.98 49.19
C VAL A 14 -15.01 30.13 49.58
N MET A 15 -13.80 30.69 49.51
CA MET A 15 -12.61 30.15 50.20
C MET A 15 -12.25 31.09 51.36
N ALA A 16 -12.38 30.58 52.60
CA ALA A 16 -12.04 31.32 53.81
C ALA A 16 -10.69 30.82 54.37
N VAL A 17 -9.65 31.66 54.34
CA VAL A 17 -8.41 31.44 55.09
C VAL A 17 -8.53 32.17 56.42
N VAL A 18 -8.57 31.41 57.53
CA VAL A 18 -8.65 31.98 58.88
C VAL A 18 -7.24 32.04 59.47
N VAL A 19 -6.67 33.24 59.57
CA VAL A 19 -5.58 33.55 60.52
C VAL A 19 -5.89 34.87 61.23
N GLY A 20 -5.63 34.88 62.53
CA GLY A 20 -6.17 35.81 63.53
C GLY A 20 -5.96 37.30 63.29
N CYS A 21 -7.06 38.02 63.53
CA CYS A 21 -7.22 39.37 64.09
C CYS A 21 -6.16 40.45 63.77
N THR A 22 -6.52 41.36 62.85
CA THR A 22 -6.76 42.79 63.11
C THR A 22 -7.52 43.40 61.92
N GLU A 23 -8.32 44.45 62.15
CA GLU A 23 -9.20 45.10 61.17
C GLU A 23 -8.47 45.56 59.89
N GLU A 24 -8.56 44.76 58.83
CA GLU A 24 -8.36 45.20 57.45
C GLU A 24 -9.62 44.87 56.65
N LYS A 25 -10.03 45.78 55.76
CA LYS A 25 -11.18 45.63 54.88
C LYS A 25 -11.11 44.26 54.20
N MET A 26 -12.05 43.36 54.49
CA MET A 26 -12.29 42.20 53.64
C MET A 26 -12.84 42.71 52.31
N GLU A 27 -11.98 42.84 51.30
CA GLU A 27 -12.42 42.82 49.91
C GLU A 27 -12.85 41.39 49.58
N GLU A 28 -14.17 41.17 49.49
CA GLU A 28 -14.70 39.98 48.83
C GLU A 28 -14.32 40.06 47.35
N VAL A 29 -13.34 39.26 46.93
CA VAL A 29 -12.99 39.12 45.52
C VAL A 29 -14.05 38.24 44.86
N PHE A 30 -15.04 38.87 44.23
CA PHE A 30 -16.01 38.18 43.38
C PHE A 30 -15.33 37.81 42.06
N ILE A 31 -15.07 36.53 41.85
CA ILE A 31 -14.51 36.02 40.60
C ILE A 31 -15.66 35.76 39.60
N GLU A 32 -15.90 36.68 38.66
CA GLU A 32 -16.94 36.54 37.62
C GLU A 32 -16.46 35.69 36.44
N GLN A 33 -16.73 34.38 36.47
CA GLN A 33 -16.43 33.47 35.35
C GLN A 33 -17.52 33.52 34.25
N PRO A 34 -17.15 33.57 32.95
CA PRO A 34 -18.13 33.42 31.87
C PRO A 34 -18.72 32.00 31.83
N ASN A 35 -19.98 31.87 31.41
CA ASN A 35 -20.65 30.55 31.33
C ASN A 35 -20.04 29.59 30.28
N SER A 36 -19.41 30.16 29.25
CA SER A 36 -18.91 29.42 28.10
C SER A 36 -18.03 30.29 27.21
N PHE A 37 -17.20 29.66 26.38
CA PHE A 37 -16.46 30.33 25.31
C PHE A 37 -16.48 29.49 24.02
N HIS A 38 -16.08 30.10 22.90
CA HIS A 38 -15.87 29.41 21.63
C HIS A 38 -14.39 29.20 21.38
N ILE A 39 -14.02 28.01 20.93
CA ILE A 39 -12.65 27.72 20.54
C ILE A 39 -12.27 28.61 19.35
N LYS A 40 -11.25 29.43 19.54
CA LYS A 40 -10.59 30.23 18.52
C LYS A 40 -9.10 29.94 18.59
N VAL A 41 -8.40 30.07 17.47
CA VAL A 41 -6.96 29.81 17.37
C VAL A 41 -6.27 31.05 16.80
N GLU A 42 -5.09 31.37 17.32
CA GLU A 42 -4.18 32.39 16.75
C GLU A 42 -3.20 31.76 15.76
N GLY A 43 -2.65 32.59 14.87
CA GLY A 43 -1.64 32.16 13.90
C GLY A 43 -2.21 31.97 12.49
N ASP A 44 -1.42 31.29 11.65
CA ASP A 44 -1.74 31.08 10.24
C ASP A 44 -2.83 30.00 10.06
N GLU A 45 -3.55 30.03 8.94
CA GLU A 45 -4.72 29.17 8.68
C GLU A 45 -4.43 27.66 8.77
N ALA A 46 -3.20 27.24 8.47
CA ALA A 46 -2.77 25.84 8.57
C ALA A 46 -2.90 25.25 9.99
N PHE A 47 -2.97 26.09 11.02
CA PHE A 47 -3.16 25.70 12.42
C PHE A 47 -4.63 25.70 12.85
N ALA A 48 -5.58 25.96 11.95
CA ALA A 48 -7.00 25.96 12.29
C ALA A 48 -7.41 24.66 13.01
N LEU A 49 -8.00 24.81 14.19
CA LEU A 49 -8.38 23.69 15.04
C LEU A 49 -9.90 23.49 14.99
N ASN A 50 -10.33 22.29 14.63
CA ASN A 50 -11.72 21.88 14.69
C ASN A 50 -11.87 20.62 15.56
N ILE A 51 -12.38 20.81 16.77
CA ILE A 51 -12.70 19.70 17.68
C ILE A 51 -14.17 19.32 17.47
N PRO A 52 -14.48 18.06 17.08
CA PRO A 52 -15.86 17.65 16.86
C PRO A 52 -16.67 17.69 18.15
N SER A 53 -18.00 17.84 18.02
CA SER A 53 -18.91 17.76 19.18
C SER A 53 -18.73 16.42 19.89
N GLY A 54 -18.52 16.45 21.21
CA GLY A 54 -18.16 15.27 22.00
C GLY A 54 -16.65 15.06 22.16
N GLY A 55 -15.82 15.75 21.41
CA GLY A 55 -14.39 15.87 21.71
C GLY A 55 -14.16 16.58 23.05
N LYS A 56 -12.94 16.52 23.57
CA LYS A 56 -12.59 17.05 24.88
C LYS A 56 -11.38 17.98 24.82
N ILE A 57 -11.37 18.99 25.69
CA ILE A 57 -10.27 19.93 25.90
C ILE A 57 -9.86 19.91 27.37
N GLY A 58 -8.61 20.24 27.67
CA GLY A 58 -8.13 20.37 29.04
C GLY A 58 -8.32 21.80 29.55
N ILE A 59 -8.81 21.96 30.78
CA ILE A 59 -8.87 23.24 31.51
C ILE A 59 -8.37 23.00 32.93
N ASN A 60 -7.21 23.58 33.29
CA ASN A 60 -6.57 23.39 34.60
C ASN A 60 -6.46 21.89 35.01
N GLY A 61 -6.12 21.03 34.05
CA GLY A 61 -6.01 19.58 34.25
C GLY A 61 -7.34 18.81 34.22
N LYS A 62 -8.49 19.48 34.12
CA LYS A 62 -9.80 18.83 33.96
C LYS A 62 -10.18 18.66 32.50
N GLU A 63 -10.78 17.53 32.16
CA GLU A 63 -11.32 17.29 30.82
C GLU A 63 -12.72 17.90 30.69
N VAL A 64 -12.93 18.73 29.67
CA VAL A 64 -14.19 19.42 29.40
C VAL A 64 -14.66 19.12 27.99
N GLN A 65 -15.94 18.80 27.83
CA GLN A 65 -16.52 18.42 26.54
C GLN A 65 -16.75 19.65 25.65
N VAL A 66 -16.42 19.50 24.36
CA VAL A 66 -16.73 20.47 23.31
C VAL A 66 -18.13 20.16 22.76
N LEU A 67 -18.99 21.16 22.80
CA LEU A 67 -20.35 21.15 22.28
C LEU A 67 -20.38 21.55 20.80
N SER A 68 -21.58 21.60 20.22
CA SER A 68 -21.76 22.00 18.82
C SER A 68 -21.11 23.34 18.50
N LYS A 69 -20.49 23.44 17.31
CA LYS A 69 -19.83 24.67 16.81
C LYS A 69 -18.65 25.14 17.67
N GLY A 70 -17.96 24.23 18.36
CA GLY A 70 -16.75 24.57 19.13
C GLY A 70 -17.02 25.32 20.44
N LEU A 71 -18.27 25.29 20.94
CA LEU A 71 -18.64 25.87 22.22
C LEU A 71 -18.16 24.99 23.38
N VAL A 72 -17.53 25.58 24.38
CA VAL A 72 -17.12 24.89 25.61
C VAL A 72 -17.91 25.48 26.78
N SER A 73 -18.62 24.63 27.53
CA SER A 73 -19.34 25.05 28.74
C SER A 73 -18.39 25.04 29.93
N LEU A 74 -18.44 26.11 30.73
CA LEU A 74 -17.64 26.24 31.95
C LEU A 74 -18.43 25.88 33.21
N TYR A 75 -19.67 25.38 33.08
CA TYR A 75 -20.56 25.12 34.21
C TYR A 75 -19.98 24.16 35.26
N GLU A 76 -19.17 23.18 34.83
CA GLU A 76 -18.52 22.18 35.70
C GLU A 76 -17.04 22.52 36.01
N VAL A 77 -16.56 23.67 35.53
CA VAL A 77 -15.19 24.15 35.73
C VAL A 77 -15.19 25.12 36.92
N PRO A 78 -14.48 24.82 38.02
CA PRO A 78 -14.39 25.74 39.16
C PRO A 78 -13.87 27.10 38.73
N ALA A 79 -14.38 28.15 39.38
CA ALA A 79 -13.86 29.48 39.20
C ALA A 79 -12.46 29.58 39.83
N GLU A 80 -11.48 29.99 39.04
CA GLU A 80 -10.07 30.13 39.43
C GLU A 80 -9.56 31.52 39.00
N GLU A 81 -8.47 32.00 39.59
CA GLU A 81 -7.86 33.28 39.18
C GLU A 81 -7.24 33.19 37.77
N LYS A 82 -6.75 32.00 37.40
CA LYS A 82 -6.06 31.73 36.13
C LYS A 82 -6.53 30.41 35.54
N TYR A 83 -6.77 30.38 34.24
CA TYR A 83 -7.15 29.21 33.47
C TYR A 83 -6.10 28.92 32.43
N THR A 84 -5.60 27.68 32.44
CA THR A 84 -4.81 27.09 31.37
C THR A 84 -5.71 26.16 30.58
N VAL A 85 -6.05 26.57 29.36
CA VAL A 85 -6.81 25.76 28.40
C VAL A 85 -5.85 25.14 27.41
N TYR A 86 -5.94 23.84 27.14
CA TYR A 86 -4.99 23.15 26.27
C TYR A 86 -5.59 21.98 25.49
N TYR A 87 -4.99 21.68 24.35
CA TYR A 87 -5.35 20.57 23.46
C TYR A 87 -4.12 20.10 22.67
N PRO A 88 -3.93 18.80 22.38
CA PRO A 88 -4.75 17.67 22.81
C PRO A 88 -4.52 17.31 24.29
N LEU A 89 -5.36 16.42 24.83
CA LEU A 89 -5.30 15.97 26.22
C LEU A 89 -4.02 15.18 26.58
N SER A 90 -3.20 14.79 25.61
CA SER A 90 -1.93 14.10 25.86
C SER A 90 -0.87 15.01 26.49
N VAL A 91 -1.06 16.32 26.43
CA VAL A 91 -0.22 17.32 27.10
C VAL A 91 -0.22 17.11 28.62
N GLN A 92 0.95 17.22 29.24
CA GLN A 92 1.11 17.17 30.70
C GLN A 92 1.39 18.58 31.23
N LEU A 93 0.64 18.99 32.26
CA LEU A 93 0.87 20.26 32.94
C LEU A 93 1.63 20.03 34.24
N GLN A 94 2.63 20.88 34.50
CA GLN A 94 3.36 20.92 35.76
C GLN A 94 3.62 22.38 36.13
N GLU A 95 2.92 22.88 37.15
CA GLU A 95 2.96 24.30 37.53
C GLU A 95 2.67 25.21 36.33
N GLU A 96 3.59 26.11 35.97
CA GLU A 96 3.48 27.01 34.82
C GLU A 96 4.11 26.43 33.54
N ARG A 97 4.29 25.11 33.48
CA ARG A 97 4.94 24.43 32.35
C ARG A 97 4.02 23.44 31.67
N MET A 98 4.25 23.32 30.37
CA MET A 98 3.54 22.41 29.48
C MET A 98 4.53 21.46 28.83
N ASN A 99 4.36 20.16 29.09
CA ASN A 99 5.19 19.09 28.56
C ASN A 99 4.43 18.29 27.50
N PHE A 100 5.06 18.04 26.36
CA PHE A 100 4.47 17.27 25.28
C PHE A 100 5.53 16.64 24.39
N ASN A 101 5.13 15.61 23.64
CA ASN A 101 5.98 14.96 22.66
C ASN A 101 5.55 15.34 21.25
N MET A 102 6.45 15.94 20.48
CA MET A 102 6.30 16.11 19.04
C MET A 102 6.79 14.82 18.35
N PRO A 103 5.88 14.02 17.78
CA PRO A 103 6.22 12.70 17.28
C PRO A 103 7.09 12.77 16.03
N LYS A 104 7.99 11.78 15.90
CA LYS A 104 8.78 11.57 14.68
C LYS A 104 7.88 11.27 13.48
N ASP A 105 6.81 10.52 13.69
CA ASP A 105 5.83 10.20 12.67
C ASP A 105 4.62 11.12 12.83
N GLN A 106 4.39 11.98 11.84
CA GLN A 106 3.22 12.86 11.73
C GLN A 106 2.29 12.37 10.62
N ILE A 107 1.02 12.78 10.65
CA ILE A 107 0.01 12.39 9.66
C ILE A 107 -0.31 13.56 8.73
N TYR A 108 -0.20 13.33 7.42
CA TYR A 108 -0.59 14.30 6.40
C TYR A 108 -2.07 14.69 6.52
N ARG A 109 -2.34 15.99 6.50
CA ARG A 109 -3.68 16.58 6.42
C ARG A 109 -3.70 17.60 5.29
N THR A 110 -4.71 17.54 4.43
CA THR A 110 -4.88 18.53 3.37
C THR A 110 -5.08 19.92 3.97
N GLY A 111 -4.19 20.86 3.63
CA GLY A 111 -4.27 22.26 4.04
C GLY A 111 -3.94 22.55 5.51
N GLY A 112 -3.50 21.56 6.31
CA GLY A 112 -3.30 21.75 7.74
C GLY A 112 -2.23 20.86 8.36
N VAL A 113 -1.96 21.10 9.64
CA VAL A 113 -0.98 20.35 10.44
C VAL A 113 -1.56 19.07 11.03
N ASP A 114 -0.68 18.14 11.43
CA ASP A 114 -1.07 17.08 12.35
C ASP A 114 -1.27 17.66 13.76
N VAL A 115 -2.52 17.72 14.19
CA VAL A 115 -2.90 18.27 15.50
C VAL A 115 -2.31 17.46 16.66
N ALA A 116 -2.00 16.17 16.46
CA ALA A 116 -1.30 15.38 17.49
C ALA A 116 0.17 15.81 17.67
N ALA A 117 0.75 16.47 16.66
CA ALA A 117 2.14 16.93 16.67
C ALA A 117 2.29 18.39 17.16
N CYS A 118 1.25 19.22 17.04
CA CYS A 118 1.25 20.60 17.52
C CYS A 118 0.19 20.82 18.60
N PRO A 119 0.57 20.85 19.88
CA PRO A 119 -0.34 21.27 20.93
C PRO A 119 -0.73 22.75 20.84
N TYR A 120 -1.87 23.05 21.42
CA TYR A 120 -2.49 24.36 21.51
C TYR A 120 -2.73 24.67 22.97
N TYR A 121 -2.47 25.91 23.38
CA TYR A 121 -2.71 26.33 24.75
C TYR A 121 -3.12 27.80 24.82
N ALA A 122 -3.80 28.20 25.89
CA ALA A 122 -3.95 29.59 26.26
C ALA A 122 -4.03 29.71 27.78
N VAL A 123 -3.53 30.83 28.27
CA VAL A 123 -3.61 31.20 29.67
C VAL A 123 -4.40 32.51 29.75
N ALA A 124 -5.44 32.54 30.58
CA ALA A 124 -6.26 33.72 30.78
C ALA A 124 -6.84 33.76 32.19
N ASP A 125 -7.17 34.94 32.66
CA ASP A 125 -8.05 35.15 33.80
C ASP A 125 -9.53 35.03 33.38
N ASN A 126 -10.44 35.35 34.30
CA ASN A 126 -11.87 35.29 34.05
C ASN A 126 -12.36 36.28 33.00
N GLU A 127 -11.75 37.47 32.92
CA GLU A 127 -12.12 38.48 31.93
C GLU A 127 -11.70 38.04 30.52
N GLY A 128 -10.51 37.42 30.40
CA GLY A 128 -9.95 36.94 29.13
C GLY A 128 -10.58 35.66 28.59
N LEU A 129 -11.26 34.86 29.43
CA LEU A 129 -11.86 33.58 29.01
C LEU A 129 -12.91 33.72 27.89
N ALA A 130 -13.69 34.81 27.88
CA ALA A 130 -14.77 34.99 26.90
C ALA A 130 -14.27 35.20 25.47
N ASP A 131 -13.06 35.77 25.33
CA ASP A 131 -12.40 36.06 24.04
C ASP A 131 -11.08 35.30 23.85
N LEU A 132 -10.89 34.23 24.64
CA LEU A 132 -9.72 33.36 24.61
C LEU A 132 -9.42 32.85 23.19
N LYS A 133 -8.14 32.89 22.83
CA LYS A 133 -7.63 32.26 21.61
C LYS A 133 -6.47 31.34 21.97
N LEU A 134 -6.56 30.10 21.53
CA LEU A 134 -5.51 29.12 21.69
C LEU A 134 -4.34 29.43 20.76
N LYS A 135 -3.13 29.40 21.30
CA LYS A 135 -1.89 29.58 20.58
C LYS A 135 -1.31 28.21 20.25
N PRO A 136 -0.95 27.94 18.98
CA PRO A 136 -0.13 26.79 18.65
C PRO A 136 1.21 26.90 19.38
N ALA A 137 1.64 25.82 20.04
CA ALA A 137 2.91 25.78 20.76
C ALA A 137 4.11 25.75 19.82
N LEU A 138 3.90 25.26 18.59
CA LEU A 138 4.95 25.06 17.59
C LEU A 138 4.62 25.79 16.28
N GLY A 139 5.59 25.84 15.37
CA GLY A 139 5.41 26.32 14.01
C GLY A 139 5.38 25.18 13.00
N ALA A 140 5.42 25.52 11.71
CA ALA A 140 5.41 24.51 10.65
C ALA A 140 6.25 24.91 9.43
N LEU A 141 6.77 23.90 8.74
CA LEU A 141 7.36 24.00 7.42
C LEU A 141 6.35 23.51 6.39
N LYS A 142 5.96 24.37 5.44
CA LYS A 142 5.15 24.02 4.28
C LYS A 142 6.06 23.83 3.08
N LEU A 143 6.07 22.62 2.54
CA LEU A 143 6.72 22.29 1.28
C LEU A 143 5.72 22.39 0.15
N ILE A 144 6.02 23.18 -0.88
CA ILE A 144 5.27 23.16 -2.15
C ILE A 144 5.95 22.12 -3.05
N ILE A 145 5.24 21.04 -3.32
CA ILE A 145 5.71 19.91 -4.12
C ILE A 145 5.11 20.08 -5.53
N PRO A 146 5.95 20.20 -6.57
CA PRO A 146 5.47 20.39 -7.93
C PRO A 146 4.81 19.12 -8.47
N ALA A 147 3.93 19.30 -9.44
CA ALA A 147 3.33 18.19 -10.16
C ALA A 147 4.40 17.30 -10.81
N ASN A 148 4.19 15.98 -10.83
CA ASN A 148 5.09 15.03 -11.50
C ASN A 148 4.33 14.16 -12.51
N GLN A 149 4.93 13.90 -13.67
CA GLN A 149 4.31 13.13 -14.75
C GLN A 149 4.39 11.61 -14.54
N GLU A 150 5.43 11.14 -13.83
CA GLU A 150 5.71 9.72 -13.58
C GLU A 150 5.12 9.25 -12.25
N PHE A 151 5.15 10.12 -11.24
CA PHE A 151 4.70 9.85 -9.87
C PHE A 151 3.44 10.67 -9.59
N ALA A 152 2.29 10.00 -9.55
CA ALA A 152 1.03 10.68 -9.27
C ALA A 152 0.79 10.93 -7.78
N SER A 153 1.49 10.21 -6.90
CA SER A 153 1.33 10.37 -5.46
C SER A 153 2.57 9.92 -4.71
N ILE A 154 2.77 10.52 -3.55
CA ILE A 154 3.77 10.11 -2.57
C ILE A 154 3.05 9.66 -1.29
N SER A 155 3.58 8.63 -0.66
CA SER A 155 3.08 8.00 0.57
C SER A 155 3.69 8.58 1.85
N SER A 156 4.81 9.29 1.73
CA SER A 156 5.39 10.06 2.84
C SER A 156 6.40 11.09 2.36
N VAL A 157 6.65 12.08 3.21
CA VAL A 157 7.79 12.99 3.13
C VAL A 157 8.69 12.74 4.33
N VAL A 158 9.95 12.42 4.10
CA VAL A 158 10.97 12.30 5.16
C VAL A 158 11.83 13.55 5.10
N LEU A 159 11.99 14.23 6.24
CA LEU A 159 12.93 15.32 6.41
C LEU A 159 14.04 14.87 7.36
N LYS A 160 15.29 15.06 6.97
CA LYS A 160 16.46 14.79 7.81
C LYS A 160 17.38 16.01 7.80
N SER A 161 17.71 16.53 8.98
CA SER A 161 18.69 17.62 9.09
C SER A 161 20.11 17.10 8.84
N GLU A 162 20.89 17.83 8.05
CA GLU A 162 22.33 17.64 7.90
C GLU A 162 23.12 18.23 9.09
N SER A 163 22.52 19.14 9.85
CA SER A 163 23.06 19.78 11.07
C SER A 163 22.33 19.27 12.33
N ASP A 164 22.53 19.91 13.48
CA ASP A 164 21.88 19.53 14.74
C ASP A 164 20.48 20.14 14.90
N ASP A 165 19.84 20.53 13.78
CA ASP A 165 18.49 21.06 13.80
C ASP A 165 17.49 19.98 14.22
N ILE A 166 16.49 20.40 15.00
CA ILE A 166 15.61 19.50 15.72
C ILE A 166 14.33 19.27 14.94
N MET A 167 13.96 18.00 14.76
CA MET A 167 12.81 17.60 13.93
C MET A 167 11.70 16.88 14.69
N ALA A 168 12.02 16.21 15.80
CA ALA A 168 11.06 15.53 16.67
C ALA A 168 11.61 15.41 18.10
N GLY A 169 10.77 15.16 19.09
CA GLY A 169 11.17 14.90 20.48
C GLY A 169 10.23 15.48 21.54
N CYS A 170 10.62 15.34 22.81
CA CYS A 170 9.91 15.92 23.95
C CYS A 170 10.26 17.40 24.11
N ILE A 171 9.25 18.22 24.35
CA ILE A 171 9.37 19.67 24.49
C ILE A 171 8.68 20.09 25.79
N GLU A 172 9.37 20.93 26.55
CA GLU A 172 8.82 21.66 27.69
C GLU A 172 8.69 23.13 27.30
N LEU A 173 7.51 23.71 27.52
CA LEU A 173 7.17 25.09 27.21
C LEU A 173 6.72 25.82 28.48
N ASP A 174 7.16 27.08 28.60
CA ASP A 174 6.68 28.02 29.62
C ASP A 174 5.32 28.59 29.20
N LEU A 175 4.28 28.40 30.01
CA LEU A 175 2.91 28.77 29.67
C LEU A 175 2.68 30.28 29.61
N GLU A 176 3.45 31.08 30.35
CA GLU A 176 3.30 32.53 30.35
C GLU A 176 3.97 33.19 29.14
N SER A 177 5.25 32.89 28.94
CA SER A 177 6.05 33.48 27.87
C SER A 177 5.88 32.77 26.52
N GLY A 178 5.46 31.52 26.54
CA GLY A 178 5.38 30.66 25.34
C GLY A 178 6.73 30.18 24.83
N ASN A 179 7.81 30.40 25.58
CA ASN A 179 9.15 29.99 25.20
C ASN A 179 9.38 28.51 25.47
N ILE A 180 10.13 27.86 24.58
CA ILE A 180 10.63 26.50 24.84
C ILE A 180 11.75 26.57 25.88
N ILE A 181 11.60 25.79 26.96
CA ILE A 181 12.56 25.70 28.06
C ILE A 181 13.57 24.58 27.80
N THR A 182 13.08 23.35 27.57
CA THR A 182 13.91 22.16 27.40
C THR A 182 13.44 21.28 26.24
N LYS A 183 14.37 20.47 25.74
CA LYS A 183 14.21 19.57 24.59
C LYS A 183 14.91 18.24 24.92
N GLU A 184 14.15 17.14 25.02
CA GLU A 184 14.65 15.80 25.37
C GLU A 184 14.32 14.75 24.30
N ASN A 185 15.14 13.71 24.17
CA ASN A 185 14.95 12.63 23.18
C ASN A 185 14.83 13.14 21.74
N MET A 186 15.64 14.14 21.37
CA MET A 186 15.51 14.81 20.08
C MET A 186 15.94 13.93 18.92
N SER A 187 15.20 14.04 17.82
CA SER A 187 15.55 13.45 16.53
C SER A 187 15.89 14.54 15.51
N ARG A 188 16.85 14.24 14.64
CA ARG A 188 17.16 15.01 13.44
C ARG A 188 16.29 14.61 12.24
N GLU A 189 15.31 13.75 12.44
CA GLU A 189 14.43 13.23 11.40
C GLU A 189 12.96 13.34 11.81
N VAL A 190 12.11 13.70 10.84
CA VAL A 190 10.64 13.65 10.96
C VAL A 190 10.06 13.09 9.67
N VAL A 191 8.97 12.34 9.79
CA VAL A 191 8.28 11.68 8.68
C VAL A 191 6.82 12.09 8.68
N LEU A 192 6.37 12.73 7.60
CA LEU A 192 4.96 12.99 7.33
C LEU A 192 4.40 11.83 6.51
N LYS A 193 3.48 11.05 7.09
CA LYS A 193 2.87 9.87 6.46
C LYS A 193 1.48 10.19 5.93
N GLY A 194 1.21 9.76 4.70
CA GLY A 194 -0.11 9.84 4.09
C GLY A 194 -0.05 9.91 2.58
N ASN A 195 -1.18 9.70 1.93
CA ASN A 195 -1.26 9.79 0.48
C ASN A 195 -1.36 11.27 0.06
N ILE A 196 -0.31 11.78 -0.57
CA ILE A 196 -0.22 13.14 -1.07
C ILE A 196 -0.27 13.04 -2.60
N ASP A 197 -1.38 13.50 -3.19
CA ASP A 197 -1.58 13.55 -4.65
C ASP A 197 -0.74 14.69 -5.24
N ILE A 198 0.19 14.39 -6.15
CA ILE A 198 1.07 15.37 -6.80
C ILE A 198 0.85 15.39 -8.31
N THR A 199 -0.40 15.15 -8.74
CA THR A 199 -0.79 15.26 -10.16
C THR A 199 -0.93 16.70 -10.61
N GLU A 200 -1.27 17.57 -9.65
CA GLU A 200 -1.05 19.00 -9.70
C GLU A 200 -0.07 19.38 -8.57
N ASN A 201 0.32 20.64 -8.50
CA ASN A 201 1.11 21.10 -7.37
C ASN A 201 0.32 20.89 -6.07
N ASN A 202 0.98 20.33 -5.06
CA ASN A 202 0.37 20.11 -3.75
C ASN A 202 1.33 20.56 -2.64
N GLU A 203 0.81 20.65 -1.43
CA GLU A 203 1.56 21.06 -0.26
C GLU A 203 1.62 19.97 0.81
N ALA A 204 2.75 19.91 1.51
CA ALA A 204 2.95 19.09 2.70
C ALA A 204 3.35 20.00 3.86
N ILE A 205 2.57 20.01 4.94
CA ILE A 205 2.78 20.86 6.11
C ILE A 205 3.25 20.00 7.28
N ILE A 206 4.43 20.29 7.80
CA ILE A 206 5.13 19.49 8.83
C ILE A 206 5.36 20.38 10.05
N VAL A 207 4.92 19.91 11.22
CA VAL A 207 5.09 20.64 12.48
C VAL A 207 6.54 20.53 12.92
N LEU A 208 7.14 21.66 13.31
CA LEU A 208 8.52 21.75 13.76
C LEU A 208 8.62 22.74 14.93
N PRO A 209 9.61 22.57 15.82
CA PRO A 209 9.77 23.48 16.95
C PRO A 209 10.26 24.85 16.46
N PRO A 210 9.90 25.94 17.14
CA PRO A 210 10.52 27.23 16.94
C PRO A 210 12.05 27.12 17.02
N GLN A 211 12.71 27.48 15.93
CA GLN A 211 14.16 27.38 15.77
C GLN A 211 14.61 28.16 14.53
N THR A 212 15.91 28.45 14.47
CA THR A 212 16.60 28.91 13.27
C THR A 212 17.42 27.76 12.71
N PHE A 213 17.21 27.43 11.44
CA PHE A 213 17.96 26.33 10.80
C PHE A 213 19.42 26.73 10.61
N THR A 214 20.29 25.80 10.94
CA THR A 214 21.75 25.98 10.87
C THR A 214 22.37 25.31 9.64
N GLY A 215 21.60 24.49 8.93
CA GLY A 215 22.05 23.83 7.71
C GLY A 215 20.89 23.41 6.79
N LYS A 216 21.21 22.49 5.90
CA LYS A 216 20.27 21.95 4.90
C LYS A 216 19.46 20.79 5.46
N LEU A 217 18.32 20.55 4.83
CA LEU A 217 17.47 19.40 5.07
C LEU A 217 17.50 18.49 3.84
N ASP A 218 17.82 17.22 4.05
CA ASP A 218 17.53 16.17 3.09
C ASP A 218 16.03 15.89 3.09
N VAL A 219 15.39 16.13 1.94
CA VAL A 219 13.98 15.85 1.69
C VAL A 219 13.89 14.59 0.83
N MET A 220 13.19 13.57 1.32
CA MET A 220 12.89 12.36 0.56
C MET A 220 11.38 12.18 0.44
N LEU A 221 10.89 12.27 -0.80
CA LEU A 221 9.52 12.03 -1.21
C LEU A 221 9.36 10.56 -1.57
N VAL A 222 8.57 9.79 -0.83
CA VAL A 222 8.49 8.33 -1.00
C VAL A 222 7.24 7.97 -1.79
N ALA A 223 7.39 7.42 -2.99
CA ALA A 223 6.29 6.95 -3.83
C ALA A 223 6.20 5.41 -3.87
N PRO A 224 5.07 4.82 -4.30
CA PRO A 224 4.95 3.37 -4.44
C PRO A 224 5.96 2.71 -5.41
N LYS A 225 6.46 3.48 -6.40
CA LYS A 225 7.39 2.99 -7.45
C LYS A 225 8.83 3.51 -7.31
N GLY A 226 9.15 4.21 -6.22
CA GLY A 226 10.41 4.92 -6.06
C GLY A 226 10.21 6.19 -5.25
N GLY A 227 10.73 7.31 -5.73
CA GLY A 227 10.57 8.57 -5.03
C GLY A 227 11.46 9.69 -5.57
N GLY A 228 11.43 10.80 -4.88
CA GLY A 228 12.22 11.99 -5.21
C GLY A 228 13.12 12.37 -4.05
N THR A 229 14.32 12.84 -4.33
CA THR A 229 15.22 13.43 -3.33
C THR A 229 15.50 14.89 -3.64
N TYR A 230 15.71 15.69 -2.61
CA TYR A 230 16.00 17.12 -2.73
C TYR A 230 16.76 17.62 -1.50
N SER A 231 17.78 18.46 -1.69
CA SER A 231 18.51 19.10 -0.59
C SER A 231 18.01 20.54 -0.43
N LEU A 232 17.23 20.78 0.63
CA LEU A 232 16.58 22.06 0.91
C LEU A 232 17.46 22.92 1.83
N ASP A 233 17.97 24.04 1.32
CA ASP A 233 18.74 24.97 2.13
C ASP A 233 17.83 25.98 2.86
N LEU A 234 17.73 25.82 4.19
CA LEU A 234 17.01 26.72 5.08
C LEU A 234 17.95 27.54 5.96
N THR A 235 19.26 27.56 5.69
CA THR A 235 20.25 28.19 6.58
C THR A 235 19.87 29.64 6.90
N GLY A 236 19.74 29.94 8.20
CA GLY A 236 19.37 31.26 8.70
C GLY A 236 17.89 31.61 8.59
N LYS A 237 17.03 30.71 8.10
CA LYS A 237 15.57 30.85 8.17
C LYS A 237 15.06 30.34 9.51
N SER A 238 13.95 30.90 9.98
CA SER A 238 13.37 30.55 11.27
C SER A 238 11.92 30.12 11.15
N ILE A 239 11.54 29.20 12.02
CA ILE A 239 10.15 28.85 12.30
C ILE A 239 9.78 29.49 13.62
N GLU A 240 8.58 30.08 13.67
CA GLU A 240 8.00 30.71 14.85
C GLU A 240 6.70 29.99 15.23
N ALA A 241 6.32 30.05 16.50
CA ALA A 241 5.08 29.43 16.98
C ALA A 241 3.85 30.01 16.26
N GLY A 242 2.98 29.14 15.76
CA GLY A 242 1.78 29.51 15.00
C GLY A 242 2.04 30.10 13.60
N LYS A 243 3.29 30.06 13.11
CA LYS A 243 3.68 30.53 11.79
C LYS A 243 4.12 29.41 10.86
N VAL A 244 3.87 29.62 9.56
CA VAL A 244 4.27 28.70 8.50
C VAL A 244 5.44 29.29 7.71
N LEU A 245 6.61 28.64 7.79
CA LEU A 245 7.70 28.86 6.84
C LEU A 245 7.39 28.08 5.55
N THR A 246 7.33 28.75 4.41
CA THR A 246 7.06 28.08 3.12
C THR A 246 8.35 27.93 2.31
N ALA A 247 8.56 26.74 1.75
CA ALA A 247 9.63 26.42 0.83
C ALA A 247 9.06 25.70 -0.40
N THR A 248 9.50 26.10 -1.59
CA THR A 248 9.12 25.42 -2.84
C THR A 248 10.22 24.46 -3.24
N LEU A 249 9.83 23.22 -3.53
CA LEU A 249 10.74 22.24 -4.10
C LEU A 249 10.78 22.41 -5.62
N ASP A 250 11.96 22.40 -6.19
CA ASP A 250 12.22 22.44 -7.63
C ASP A 250 13.26 21.38 -8.00
N ASN A 251 13.39 21.03 -9.29
CA ASN A 251 14.45 20.12 -9.76
C ASN A 251 14.67 18.85 -8.90
N ILE A 252 13.59 18.27 -8.38
CA ILE A 252 13.64 17.07 -7.53
C ILE A 252 14.24 15.93 -8.35
N ASP A 253 15.20 15.22 -7.76
CA ASP A 253 15.82 14.05 -8.37
C ASP A 253 14.93 12.83 -8.16
N TRP A 254 14.14 12.51 -9.20
CA TRP A 254 13.19 11.40 -9.18
C TRP A 254 13.84 10.13 -9.71
N GLU A 255 13.81 9.09 -8.90
CA GLU A 255 14.28 7.77 -9.31
C GLU A 255 13.20 6.72 -9.01
N MET A 256 13.12 5.72 -9.89
CA MET A 256 12.35 4.52 -9.62
C MET A 256 13.21 3.58 -8.79
N TRP A 257 12.65 2.99 -7.74
CA TRP A 257 13.27 1.87 -7.04
C TRP A 257 12.18 0.97 -6.48
N THR A 258 12.20 -0.29 -6.88
CA THR A 258 11.23 -1.29 -6.43
C THR A 258 11.96 -2.50 -5.88
N TYR A 259 11.79 -2.77 -4.60
CA TYR A 259 12.40 -3.91 -3.93
C TYR A 259 11.67 -5.21 -4.26
N TYR A 260 12.42 -6.29 -4.44
CA TYR A 260 11.93 -7.63 -4.72
C TYR A 260 12.90 -8.70 -4.22
N TYR A 261 12.48 -9.96 -4.32
CA TYR A 261 13.25 -11.09 -3.79
C TYR A 261 13.37 -12.23 -4.81
N GLY A 262 14.56 -12.81 -4.90
CA GLY A 262 14.85 -13.90 -5.82
C GLY A 262 14.92 -13.47 -7.29
N THR A 263 15.09 -14.45 -8.17
CA THR A 263 15.25 -14.26 -9.63
C THR A 263 14.03 -14.71 -10.44
N SER A 264 13.04 -15.34 -9.79
CA SER A 264 11.74 -15.67 -10.35
C SER A 264 10.72 -15.94 -9.24
N ASN A 265 9.44 -15.86 -9.58
CA ASN A 265 8.34 -16.08 -8.62
C ASN A 265 7.87 -17.53 -8.56
N CYS A 266 8.32 -18.40 -9.48
CA CYS A 266 7.95 -19.80 -9.52
C CYS A 266 9.17 -20.69 -9.72
N VAL A 267 9.27 -21.75 -8.92
CA VAL A 267 10.32 -22.76 -9.02
C VAL A 267 9.69 -24.08 -9.46
N ILE A 268 10.11 -24.58 -10.61
CA ILE A 268 9.71 -25.91 -11.11
C ILE A 268 10.54 -26.96 -10.37
N VAL A 269 9.86 -27.97 -9.83
CA VAL A 269 10.48 -29.08 -9.10
C VAL A 269 10.05 -30.39 -9.75
N PRO A 270 10.97 -31.28 -10.17
CA PRO A 270 10.60 -32.60 -10.64
C PRO A 270 9.85 -33.42 -9.58
N PRO A 271 8.79 -34.19 -9.94
CA PRO A 271 8.16 -35.14 -9.04
C PRO A 271 9.16 -36.15 -8.49
N GLY A 272 8.93 -36.60 -7.26
CA GLY A 272 9.84 -37.45 -6.49
C GLY A 272 10.94 -36.70 -5.74
N GLN A 273 11.20 -35.42 -6.06
CA GLN A 273 12.18 -34.62 -5.33
C GLN A 273 11.64 -34.21 -3.95
N LEU A 274 12.42 -34.50 -2.90
CA LEU A 274 12.02 -34.33 -1.51
C LEU A 274 12.45 -32.99 -0.89
N SER A 275 13.22 -32.18 -1.62
CA SER A 275 13.64 -30.86 -1.16
C SER A 275 14.00 -29.94 -2.31
N VAL A 276 13.75 -28.64 -2.20
CA VAL A 276 14.20 -27.62 -3.16
C VAL A 276 14.74 -26.40 -2.43
N THR A 277 15.85 -25.83 -2.92
CA THR A 277 16.38 -24.54 -2.46
C THR A 277 15.88 -23.44 -3.38
N VAL A 278 15.33 -22.37 -2.80
CA VAL A 278 14.78 -21.21 -3.51
C VAL A 278 15.60 -19.98 -3.18
N ASN A 279 16.03 -19.24 -4.19
CA ASN A 279 16.69 -17.96 -4.01
C ASN A 279 15.66 -16.93 -3.49
N CYS A 280 15.97 -16.29 -2.37
CA CYS A 280 15.21 -15.20 -1.79
C CYS A 280 16.10 -14.01 -1.41
N ALA A 281 17.22 -13.82 -2.11
CA ALA A 281 18.07 -12.65 -1.93
C ALA A 281 17.29 -11.37 -2.25
N ALA A 282 17.56 -10.31 -1.49
CA ALA A 282 16.89 -9.03 -1.64
C ALA A 282 17.57 -8.16 -2.70
N TYR A 283 16.77 -7.68 -3.64
CA TYR A 283 17.19 -6.84 -4.76
C TYR A 283 16.28 -5.61 -4.90
N TYR A 284 16.70 -4.66 -5.72
CA TYR A 284 15.83 -3.63 -6.27
C TYR A 284 16.06 -3.46 -7.78
N THR A 285 15.07 -2.86 -8.44
CA THR A 285 15.11 -2.44 -9.84
C THR A 285 14.71 -0.98 -9.97
N THR A 286 15.35 -0.27 -10.89
CA THR A 286 15.00 1.09 -11.33
C THR A 286 14.26 1.11 -12.67
N SER A 287 13.95 -0.07 -13.22
CA SER A 287 13.27 -0.23 -14.50
C SER A 287 11.80 0.21 -14.44
N PRO A 288 11.31 1.04 -15.39
CA PRO A 288 9.91 1.45 -15.46
C PRO A 288 8.94 0.29 -15.82
N VAL A 289 9.48 -0.81 -16.34
CA VAL A 289 8.74 -2.05 -16.61
C VAL A 289 9.04 -3.16 -15.59
N TYR A 290 9.70 -2.80 -14.49
CA TYR A 290 10.10 -3.68 -13.41
C TYR A 290 10.93 -4.88 -13.88
N ALA A 291 11.85 -4.68 -14.83
CA ALA A 291 12.76 -5.73 -15.26
C ALA A 291 13.60 -6.25 -14.09
N TYR A 292 14.00 -7.53 -14.14
CA TYR A 292 15.00 -8.05 -13.20
C TYR A 292 16.38 -7.44 -13.52
N GLU A 293 16.85 -6.53 -12.68
CA GLU A 293 18.22 -5.95 -12.76
C GLU A 293 19.17 -6.55 -11.71
N ASN A 294 18.61 -7.11 -10.64
CA ASN A 294 19.29 -7.79 -9.55
C ASN A 294 20.32 -6.92 -8.83
N ILE A 295 20.02 -5.63 -8.68
CA ILE A 295 20.84 -4.71 -7.89
C ILE A 295 20.62 -5.03 -6.41
N SER A 296 21.69 -5.30 -5.66
CA SER A 296 21.61 -5.72 -4.26
C SER A 296 20.96 -4.65 -3.38
N ALA A 297 19.92 -5.00 -2.63
CA ALA A 297 19.26 -4.09 -1.69
C ALA A 297 20.03 -3.89 -0.37
N GLY A 298 21.02 -4.73 -0.10
CA GLY A 298 21.79 -4.72 1.15
C GLY A 298 21.10 -5.48 2.29
N ASP A 299 21.81 -5.62 3.41
CA ASP A 299 21.45 -6.58 4.46
C ASP A 299 20.20 -6.19 5.28
N ASN A 300 19.80 -4.92 5.25
CA ASN A 300 18.59 -4.42 5.93
C ASN A 300 17.28 -4.96 5.34
N TYR A 301 17.33 -5.54 4.14
CA TYR A 301 16.18 -6.12 3.46
C TYR A 301 16.19 -7.64 3.51
N LEU A 302 17.12 -8.28 4.22
CA LEU A 302 17.12 -9.74 4.32
C LEU A 302 15.93 -10.25 5.15
N PRO A 303 15.23 -11.30 4.70
CA PRO A 303 14.14 -11.89 5.47
C PRO A 303 14.65 -12.50 6.77
N LEU A 304 13.81 -12.55 7.80
CA LEU A 304 14.15 -13.19 9.09
C LEU A 304 13.60 -14.60 9.21
N SER A 305 12.52 -14.92 8.49
CA SER A 305 11.97 -16.27 8.46
C SER A 305 11.28 -16.59 7.13
N ALA A 306 10.96 -17.87 6.92
CA ALA A 306 10.22 -18.37 5.78
C ALA A 306 9.22 -19.44 6.23
N ALA A 307 8.00 -19.43 5.69
CA ALA A 307 6.95 -20.38 6.06
C ALA A 307 5.96 -20.63 4.92
N GLN A 308 5.33 -21.80 4.95
CA GLN A 308 4.25 -22.12 4.03
C GLN A 308 3.03 -21.24 4.31
N LEU A 309 2.41 -20.75 3.23
CA LEU A 309 1.08 -20.15 3.28
C LEU A 309 0.01 -21.19 3.00
N TRP A 310 0.16 -21.93 1.91
CA TRP A 310 -0.75 -23.01 1.54
C TRP A 310 -0.12 -23.96 0.51
N ASN A 311 -0.70 -25.14 0.36
CA ASN A 311 -0.50 -26.07 -0.75
C ASN A 311 -1.83 -26.68 -1.21
N ASP A 312 -1.87 -27.33 -2.37
CA ASP A 312 -3.10 -27.94 -2.91
C ASP A 312 -3.15 -29.48 -2.88
N VAL A 313 -2.33 -30.11 -2.05
CA VAL A 313 -2.18 -31.57 -1.95
C VAL A 313 -2.68 -32.12 -0.62
N SER A 314 -2.07 -31.74 0.51
CA SER A 314 -2.45 -32.16 1.88
C SER A 314 -1.69 -31.39 2.95
N SER A 315 -2.03 -31.56 4.23
CA SER A 315 -1.26 -31.01 5.36
C SER A 315 0.22 -31.40 5.34
N ASP A 316 0.53 -32.61 4.85
CA ASP A 316 1.87 -33.19 4.95
C ASP A 316 2.71 -33.02 3.67
N PHE A 317 2.22 -32.23 2.70
CA PHE A 317 2.89 -32.04 1.41
C PHE A 317 4.21 -31.29 1.55
N VAL A 318 4.19 -30.21 2.33
CA VAL A 318 5.40 -29.48 2.76
C VAL A 318 5.69 -29.93 4.18
N LYS A 319 6.87 -30.51 4.38
CA LYS A 319 7.31 -31.09 5.66
C LYS A 319 8.11 -30.10 6.51
N GLY A 320 8.48 -28.96 5.94
CA GLY A 320 9.22 -27.91 6.62
C GLY A 320 9.79 -26.88 5.66
N VAL A 321 10.04 -25.68 6.16
CA VAL A 321 10.69 -24.58 5.45
C VAL A 321 11.81 -24.05 6.34
N THR A 322 13.02 -23.94 5.79
CA THR A 322 14.21 -23.51 6.55
C THR A 322 14.93 -22.41 5.79
N LEU A 323 15.03 -21.22 6.38
CA LEU A 323 15.83 -20.12 5.84
C LEU A 323 17.33 -20.41 6.03
N SER A 324 18.15 -20.13 5.01
CA SER A 324 19.60 -20.27 5.09
C SER A 324 20.21 -19.26 6.06
N SER A 325 21.39 -19.56 6.61
CA SER A 325 22.08 -18.68 7.57
C SER A 325 22.46 -17.32 6.98
N ASP A 326 22.72 -17.25 5.68
CA ASP A 326 22.98 -15.99 4.96
C ASP A 326 21.69 -15.25 4.56
N ARG A 327 20.51 -15.85 4.80
CA ARG A 327 19.17 -15.32 4.56
C ARG A 327 18.89 -14.99 3.08
N LYS A 328 19.68 -15.55 2.16
CA LYS A 328 19.56 -15.35 0.70
C LYS A 328 18.87 -16.50 0.00
N SER A 329 18.54 -17.57 0.72
CA SER A 329 17.75 -18.68 0.20
C SER A 329 16.93 -19.34 1.32
N PHE A 330 15.93 -20.14 0.95
CA PHE A 330 15.29 -21.08 1.87
C PHE A 330 15.15 -22.45 1.22
N THR A 331 15.13 -23.49 2.04
CA THR A 331 14.88 -24.87 1.60
C THR A 331 13.46 -25.26 1.98
N VAL A 332 12.72 -25.84 1.03
CA VAL A 332 11.39 -26.42 1.24
C VAL A 332 11.54 -27.94 1.20
N ASN A 333 11.17 -28.60 2.29
CA ASN A 333 11.09 -30.06 2.33
C ASN A 333 9.71 -30.51 1.86
N LEU A 334 9.67 -31.47 0.94
CA LEU A 334 8.48 -31.92 0.23
C LEU A 334 8.25 -33.41 0.44
N ASP A 335 7.05 -33.88 0.11
CA ASP A 335 6.73 -35.31 0.06
C ASP A 335 6.97 -35.97 -1.31
N GLY A 336 7.32 -35.18 -2.33
CA GLY A 336 7.63 -35.61 -3.69
C GLY A 336 6.43 -35.80 -4.62
N ARG A 337 5.18 -35.64 -4.15
CA ARG A 337 4.01 -35.76 -5.03
C ARG A 337 3.92 -34.55 -6.00
N PRO A 338 3.32 -34.72 -7.18
CA PRO A 338 2.98 -33.57 -8.02
C PRO A 338 1.98 -32.66 -7.29
N GLY A 339 2.25 -31.35 -7.29
CA GLY A 339 1.44 -30.39 -6.54
C GLY A 339 1.99 -28.97 -6.57
N ASN A 340 1.30 -28.09 -5.86
CA ASN A 340 1.67 -26.68 -5.72
C ASN A 340 1.79 -26.30 -4.24
N ALA A 341 2.78 -25.49 -3.90
CA ALA A 341 2.85 -24.80 -2.62
C ALA A 341 3.20 -23.32 -2.83
N VAL A 342 2.72 -22.47 -1.93
CA VAL A 342 3.13 -21.07 -1.84
C VAL A 342 3.84 -20.85 -0.52
N ILE A 343 5.09 -20.41 -0.60
CA ILE A 343 5.96 -20.14 0.54
C ILE A 343 6.20 -18.63 0.63
N ALA A 344 6.10 -18.05 1.82
CA ALA A 344 6.39 -16.65 2.08
C ALA A 344 7.66 -16.48 2.91
N ILE A 345 8.30 -15.33 2.73
CA ILE A 345 9.37 -14.84 3.58
C ILE A 345 8.87 -13.63 4.38
N TYR A 346 9.38 -13.45 5.60
CA TYR A 346 8.83 -12.50 6.58
C TYR A 346 9.89 -11.58 7.17
N ASP A 347 9.46 -10.43 7.68
CA ASP A 347 10.27 -9.43 8.37
C ASP A 347 10.49 -9.69 9.86
N LYS A 348 10.02 -10.84 10.38
CA LYS A 348 10.14 -11.28 11.77
C LYS A 348 10.71 -12.70 11.86
N ASP A 349 11.41 -13.00 12.95
CA ASP A 349 11.96 -14.32 13.22
C ASP A 349 10.86 -15.38 13.38
N ASP A 350 9.74 -15.01 14.03
CA ASP A 350 8.54 -15.84 14.08
C ASP A 350 7.49 -15.33 13.07
N PRO A 351 7.20 -16.09 12.00
CA PRO A 351 6.22 -15.70 10.99
C PRO A 351 4.77 -15.72 11.50
N LYS A 352 4.51 -16.20 12.73
CA LYS A 352 3.17 -16.32 13.31
C LYS A 352 2.78 -15.16 14.23
N THR A 353 3.68 -14.20 14.49
CA THR A 353 3.31 -13.02 15.28
C THR A 353 2.31 -12.15 14.54
N GLU A 354 1.44 -11.46 15.28
CA GLU A 354 0.39 -10.61 14.69
C GLU A 354 0.95 -9.47 13.83
N ASP A 355 2.17 -9.00 14.16
CA ASP A 355 2.86 -7.93 13.45
C ASP A 355 3.83 -8.40 12.35
N ALA A 356 3.96 -9.72 12.13
CA ALA A 356 4.79 -10.28 11.06
C ALA A 356 4.22 -9.92 9.69
N LYS A 357 5.06 -9.34 8.84
CA LYS A 357 4.72 -8.92 7.48
C LYS A 357 5.41 -9.81 6.47
N ILE A 358 4.63 -10.27 5.49
CA ILE A 358 5.17 -10.96 4.32
C ILE A 358 5.95 -9.95 3.48
N LEU A 359 7.22 -10.25 3.23
CA LEU A 359 8.10 -9.47 2.37
C LEU A 359 7.93 -9.88 0.90
N TRP A 360 7.76 -11.19 0.65
CA TRP A 360 7.54 -11.77 -0.67
C TRP A 360 6.99 -13.18 -0.55
N SER A 361 6.50 -13.74 -1.65
CA SER A 361 6.08 -15.14 -1.71
C SER A 361 6.41 -15.77 -3.05
N PHE A 362 6.63 -17.08 -3.03
CA PHE A 362 7.13 -17.90 -4.11
C PHE A 362 6.22 -19.10 -4.34
N HIS A 363 6.00 -19.45 -5.59
CA HIS A 363 5.24 -20.63 -6.02
C HIS A 363 6.20 -21.80 -6.27
N ILE A 364 6.06 -22.86 -5.49
CA ILE A 364 6.75 -24.13 -5.70
C ILE A 364 5.83 -25.02 -6.52
N TRP A 365 6.26 -25.42 -7.71
CA TRP A 365 5.46 -26.17 -8.65
C TRP A 365 6.11 -27.53 -8.94
N VAL A 366 5.61 -28.57 -8.28
CA VAL A 366 6.12 -29.94 -8.42
C VAL A 366 5.45 -30.60 -9.64
N THR A 367 6.16 -30.64 -10.77
CA THR A 367 5.62 -31.09 -12.07
C THR A 367 6.76 -31.45 -13.04
N GLU A 368 6.46 -32.27 -14.04
CA GLU A 368 7.36 -32.53 -15.18
C GLU A 368 6.97 -31.68 -16.37
N VAL A 369 7.63 -30.56 -16.63
CA VAL A 369 7.28 -29.71 -17.79
C VAL A 369 7.94 -30.19 -19.08
N LYS A 370 7.24 -29.99 -20.20
CA LYS A 370 7.83 -30.07 -21.55
C LYS A 370 7.60 -28.75 -22.27
N GLU A 371 8.42 -28.53 -23.30
CA GLU A 371 8.31 -27.37 -24.18
C GLU A 371 7.65 -27.76 -25.49
N GLN A 372 6.87 -26.83 -26.04
CA GLN A 372 6.24 -26.92 -27.34
C GLN A 372 6.68 -25.74 -28.20
N HIS A 373 7.03 -25.98 -29.45
CA HIS A 373 7.28 -24.92 -30.42
C HIS A 373 6.00 -24.53 -31.17
N LEU A 374 5.72 -23.23 -31.24
CA LEU A 374 4.69 -22.62 -32.06
C LEU A 374 5.36 -21.96 -33.27
N SER A 375 4.89 -22.32 -34.47
CA SER A 375 5.35 -21.74 -35.73
C SER A 375 5.19 -20.22 -35.76
N MET A 376 5.86 -19.58 -36.72
CA MET A 376 5.76 -18.14 -36.92
C MET A 376 4.31 -17.71 -37.17
N ASN A 377 3.86 -16.74 -36.39
CA ASN A 377 2.54 -16.14 -36.51
C ASN A 377 2.52 -15.04 -37.57
N VAL A 378 1.31 -14.53 -37.87
CA VAL A 378 1.09 -13.44 -38.83
C VAL A 378 1.77 -12.11 -38.44
N LYS A 379 2.23 -11.95 -37.19
CA LYS A 379 2.99 -10.78 -36.72
C LYS A 379 4.51 -10.97 -36.83
N GLY A 380 4.98 -12.11 -37.33
CA GLY A 380 6.38 -12.40 -37.56
C GLY A 380 7.13 -12.92 -36.32
N ASN A 381 6.42 -13.24 -35.24
CA ASN A 381 6.98 -13.85 -34.04
C ASN A 381 6.71 -15.36 -34.03
N SER A 382 7.61 -16.14 -33.47
CA SER A 382 7.38 -17.54 -33.08
C SER A 382 7.57 -17.67 -31.58
N TYR A 383 7.02 -18.70 -30.95
CA TYR A 383 7.10 -18.86 -29.50
C TYR A 383 7.37 -20.30 -29.11
N THR A 384 8.02 -20.50 -27.96
CA THR A 384 8.06 -21.80 -27.30
C THR A 384 7.25 -21.70 -26.02
N VAL A 385 6.26 -22.57 -25.82
CA VAL A 385 5.35 -22.56 -24.66
C VAL A 385 5.55 -23.78 -23.79
N LEU A 386 5.16 -23.69 -22.52
CA LEU A 386 5.01 -24.89 -21.68
C LEU A 386 3.82 -25.74 -22.15
N ASP A 387 3.98 -27.06 -22.10
CA ASP A 387 2.95 -28.04 -22.47
C ASP A 387 1.69 -28.03 -21.58
N ARG A 388 1.77 -27.35 -20.43
CA ARG A 388 0.67 -27.19 -19.46
C ARG A 388 0.57 -25.76 -18.91
N ASN A 389 -0.56 -25.49 -18.24
CA ASN A 389 -0.76 -24.22 -17.55
C ASN A 389 0.12 -24.11 -16.31
N LEU A 390 0.45 -22.88 -15.92
CA LEU A 390 1.16 -22.62 -14.68
C LEU A 390 0.37 -23.20 -13.49
N GLY A 391 1.05 -24.06 -12.73
CA GLY A 391 0.47 -24.80 -11.60
C GLY A 391 -0.25 -26.11 -11.96
N ALA A 392 -0.31 -26.51 -13.23
CA ALA A 392 -0.85 -27.80 -13.64
C ALA A 392 0.16 -28.94 -13.44
N THR A 393 -0.29 -30.10 -12.99
CA THR A 393 0.57 -31.25 -12.69
C THR A 393 0.38 -32.42 -13.67
N SER A 394 -0.54 -32.27 -14.61
CA SER A 394 -0.86 -33.26 -15.64
C SER A 394 -1.12 -32.56 -16.99
N VAL A 395 -0.96 -33.29 -18.08
CA VAL A 395 -1.43 -32.89 -19.42
C VAL A 395 -2.61 -33.75 -19.87
N ILE A 396 -3.10 -34.64 -19.00
CA ILE A 396 -4.06 -35.66 -19.37
C ILE A 396 -5.45 -35.02 -19.56
N PRO A 397 -6.10 -35.27 -20.72
CA PRO A 397 -7.38 -35.96 -20.70
C PRO A 397 -8.63 -35.44 -19.96
N GLY A 398 -8.69 -34.27 -19.32
CA GLY A 398 -9.88 -33.82 -18.57
C GLY A 398 -9.76 -34.10 -17.07
N GLU A 399 -8.52 -34.26 -16.61
CA GLU A 399 -8.19 -34.33 -15.20
C GLU A 399 -8.15 -32.95 -14.56
N ARG A 400 -8.57 -32.84 -13.29
CA ARG A 400 -8.45 -31.58 -12.54
C ARG A 400 -7.00 -31.06 -12.48
N SER A 401 -6.04 -31.97 -12.37
CA SER A 401 -4.59 -31.69 -12.36
C SER A 401 -4.10 -31.01 -13.63
N SER A 402 -4.85 -31.06 -14.74
CA SER A 402 -4.47 -30.40 -16.01
C SER A 402 -4.75 -28.90 -16.04
N ILE A 403 -5.62 -28.40 -15.15
CA ILE A 403 -6.17 -27.03 -15.25
C ILE A 403 -5.14 -25.98 -14.86
N GLY A 404 -4.44 -26.17 -13.74
CA GLY A 404 -3.50 -25.20 -13.17
C GLY A 404 -4.13 -24.20 -12.19
N LEU A 405 -3.37 -23.16 -11.87
CA LEU A 405 -3.75 -22.11 -10.92
C LEU A 405 -4.23 -20.85 -11.66
N LEU A 406 -4.95 -19.98 -10.94
CA LEU A 406 -5.51 -18.73 -11.45
C LEU A 406 -4.76 -17.53 -10.89
N TYR A 407 -4.50 -16.53 -11.72
CA TYR A 407 -3.74 -15.34 -11.34
C TYR A 407 -4.53 -14.08 -11.68
N GLN A 408 -4.60 -13.12 -10.75
CA GLN A 408 -5.07 -11.78 -11.08
C GLN A 408 -4.02 -11.08 -11.94
N TRP A 409 -4.45 -10.32 -12.96
CA TRP A 409 -3.51 -9.70 -13.88
C TRP A 409 -2.56 -8.74 -13.14
N GLY A 410 -1.26 -8.85 -13.41
CA GLY A 410 -0.23 -8.04 -12.75
C GLY A 410 0.21 -8.55 -11.37
N ARG A 411 -0.35 -9.66 -10.85
CA ARG A 411 0.08 -10.29 -9.60
C ARG A 411 0.90 -11.54 -9.87
N LYS A 412 1.88 -11.79 -9.00
CA LYS A 412 2.68 -13.02 -8.97
C LYS A 412 2.03 -14.17 -8.19
N ASP A 413 1.04 -13.86 -7.33
CA ASP A 413 0.49 -14.83 -6.37
C ASP A 413 -0.67 -15.65 -6.97
N PRO A 414 -0.63 -16.99 -6.88
CA PRO A 414 -1.70 -17.83 -7.39
C PRO A 414 -2.92 -17.94 -6.46
N PHE A 415 -4.05 -18.27 -7.08
CA PHE A 415 -5.27 -18.77 -6.44
C PHE A 415 -5.60 -20.15 -6.97
N VAL A 416 -6.13 -21.01 -6.11
CA VAL A 416 -6.63 -22.31 -6.56
C VAL A 416 -7.74 -22.16 -7.60
N GLY A 417 -7.69 -23.00 -8.64
CA GLY A 417 -8.75 -23.16 -9.62
C GLY A 417 -9.89 -24.05 -9.11
N THR A 418 -10.50 -24.80 -10.03
CA THR A 418 -11.56 -25.73 -9.66
C THR A 418 -11.06 -26.97 -8.92
N GLY A 419 -11.86 -27.47 -7.98
CA GLY A 419 -11.66 -28.73 -7.27
C GLY A 419 -12.12 -29.96 -8.05
N GLU A 420 -12.96 -29.78 -9.07
CA GLU A 420 -13.42 -30.86 -9.94
C GLU A 420 -13.53 -30.35 -11.38
N TYR A 421 -13.09 -31.16 -12.33
CA TYR A 421 -13.13 -30.80 -13.74
C TYR A 421 -14.55 -30.48 -14.19
N GLY A 422 -14.74 -29.34 -14.85
CA GLY A 422 -16.04 -28.97 -15.39
C GLY A 422 -17.07 -28.54 -14.33
N LYS A 423 -16.65 -28.13 -13.13
CA LYS A 423 -17.54 -27.60 -12.08
C LYS A 423 -17.03 -26.29 -11.49
N ASN A 424 -17.95 -25.45 -11.02
CA ASN A 424 -17.65 -24.22 -10.27
C ASN A 424 -17.50 -24.51 -8.77
N SER A 425 -16.50 -25.32 -8.41
CA SER A 425 -16.16 -25.69 -7.02
C SER A 425 -14.71 -25.31 -6.74
N ASN A 426 -14.37 -24.78 -5.56
CA ASN A 426 -12.96 -24.47 -5.25
C ASN A 426 -12.16 -25.75 -5.01
N ALA A 427 -10.91 -25.80 -5.48
CA ALA A 427 -9.98 -26.83 -4.99
C ALA A 427 -9.66 -26.60 -3.52
N LYS A 428 -9.34 -27.68 -2.81
CA LYS A 428 -8.90 -27.61 -1.42
C LYS A 428 -7.51 -27.00 -1.32
N MET A 429 -7.29 -26.26 -0.25
CA MET A 429 -5.98 -25.75 0.13
C MET A 429 -5.65 -26.27 1.53
N TYR A 430 -4.37 -26.48 1.81
CA TYR A 430 -3.88 -26.99 3.07
C TYR A 430 -2.70 -26.17 3.59
N ASN A 431 -2.57 -26.08 4.91
CA ASN A 431 -1.33 -25.73 5.60
C ASN A 431 -0.97 -26.81 6.63
N GLU A 432 0.03 -26.57 7.45
CA GLU A 432 0.47 -27.52 8.48
C GLU A 432 -0.61 -27.80 9.56
N VAL A 433 -1.63 -26.94 9.65
CA VAL A 433 -2.73 -27.04 10.62
C VAL A 433 -3.96 -27.75 10.03
N GLY A 434 -4.08 -27.81 8.70
CA GLY A 434 -5.19 -28.49 8.02
C GLY A 434 -5.70 -27.75 6.79
N GLU A 435 -7.00 -27.89 6.49
CA GLU A 435 -7.62 -27.18 5.36
C GLU A 435 -7.70 -25.67 5.63
N VAL A 436 -7.37 -24.88 4.60
CA VAL A 436 -7.45 -23.41 4.60
C VAL A 436 -8.19 -22.91 3.37
N ALA A 437 -8.54 -21.64 3.35
CA ALA A 437 -9.14 -20.98 2.20
C ALA A 437 -8.55 -19.58 2.02
N PHE A 438 -8.50 -19.09 0.79
CA PHE A 438 -8.22 -17.68 0.54
C PHE A 438 -9.39 -16.83 1.02
N ALA A 439 -9.11 -15.58 1.40
CA ALA A 439 -10.11 -14.58 1.74
C ALA A 439 -10.32 -13.61 0.56
N THR A 440 -11.41 -12.85 0.59
CA THR A 440 -11.63 -11.73 -0.34
C THR A 440 -11.55 -10.41 0.41
N VAL A 441 -11.06 -9.39 -0.27
CA VAL A 441 -11.03 -8.02 0.25
C VAL A 441 -11.52 -7.06 -0.81
N LYS A 442 -12.22 -6.00 -0.41
CA LYS A 442 -12.61 -4.93 -1.34
C LYS A 442 -11.38 -4.13 -1.75
N GLY A 443 -11.22 -3.90 -3.05
CA GLY A 443 -10.24 -2.96 -3.56
C GLY A 443 -10.56 -1.53 -3.12
N GLY A 444 -9.52 -0.77 -2.79
CA GLY A 444 -9.59 0.59 -2.31
C GLY A 444 -8.18 1.18 -2.26
N GLU A 445 -8.05 2.40 -1.78
CA GLU A 445 -6.74 3.08 -1.76
C GLU A 445 -5.67 2.30 -0.96
N SER A 446 -6.05 1.81 0.22
CA SER A 446 -5.15 1.06 1.10
C SER A 446 -4.95 -0.40 0.72
N THR A 447 -5.89 -1.01 -0.02
CA THR A 447 -5.90 -2.46 -0.33
C THR A 447 -5.65 -2.79 -1.79
N GLY A 448 -5.94 -1.87 -2.70
CA GLY A 448 -5.81 -2.00 -4.15
C GLY A 448 -4.46 -1.51 -4.64
N ASN A 449 -3.38 -2.02 -4.06
CA ASN A 449 -2.01 -1.65 -4.45
C ASN A 449 -1.06 -2.84 -4.33
N VAL A 450 0.06 -2.78 -5.04
CA VAL A 450 1.03 -3.88 -5.13
C VAL A 450 1.62 -4.24 -3.76
N LYS A 451 1.92 -3.23 -2.92
CA LYS A 451 2.42 -3.45 -1.55
C LYS A 451 1.45 -4.30 -0.72
N TYR A 452 0.16 -3.97 -0.75
CA TYR A 452 -0.86 -4.76 -0.07
C TYR A 452 -0.94 -6.19 -0.63
N ALA A 453 -0.89 -6.34 -1.95
CA ALA A 453 -0.95 -7.64 -2.61
C ALA A 453 0.23 -8.54 -2.20
N ILE A 454 1.46 -8.01 -2.16
CA ILE A 454 2.66 -8.70 -1.69
C ILE A 454 2.50 -9.17 -0.24
N GLN A 455 1.98 -8.30 0.62
CA GLN A 455 1.77 -8.61 2.05
C GLN A 455 0.57 -9.54 2.30
N ASN A 456 -0.30 -9.74 1.31
CA ASN A 456 -1.53 -10.51 1.43
C ASN A 456 -1.74 -11.44 0.22
N PRO A 457 -0.79 -12.36 -0.06
CA PRO A 457 -0.82 -13.21 -1.25
C PRO A 457 -2.07 -14.11 -1.30
N THR A 458 -2.63 -14.48 -0.14
CA THR A 458 -3.85 -15.30 -0.01
C THR A 458 -5.15 -14.50 -0.01
N LYS A 459 -5.11 -13.18 -0.24
CA LYS A 459 -6.33 -12.36 -0.38
C LYS A 459 -6.60 -12.04 -1.84
N PHE A 460 -7.78 -12.41 -2.31
CA PHE A 460 -8.29 -12.01 -3.61
C PHE A 460 -8.82 -10.56 -3.50
N ILE A 461 -8.21 -9.65 -4.26
CA ILE A 461 -8.54 -8.22 -4.22
C ILE A 461 -9.64 -7.95 -5.25
N MET A 462 -10.85 -7.66 -4.78
CA MET A 462 -11.96 -7.26 -5.65
C MET A 462 -11.71 -5.89 -6.29
N TYR A 463 -12.50 -5.53 -7.30
CA TYR A 463 -12.27 -4.28 -8.00
C TYR A 463 -12.38 -3.04 -7.08
N SER A 464 -11.54 -2.04 -7.37
CA SER A 464 -11.36 -0.81 -6.59
C SER A 464 -12.32 0.30 -7.01
N ARG A 465 -12.55 0.50 -8.31
CA ARG A 465 -13.36 1.61 -8.85
C ARG A 465 -14.32 1.14 -9.94
N SER A 466 -15.42 1.86 -10.13
CA SER A 466 -16.40 1.58 -11.21
C SER A 466 -16.21 2.49 -12.44
N LYS A 467 -15.27 3.45 -12.39
CA LYS A 467 -14.98 4.43 -13.45
C LYS A 467 -13.48 4.45 -13.74
N SER A 468 -13.14 4.84 -14.97
CA SER A 468 -11.76 5.04 -15.40
C SER A 468 -11.40 6.52 -15.49
N ASN A 469 -10.14 6.86 -15.27
CA ASN A 469 -9.47 8.05 -15.73
C ASN A 469 -8.19 7.62 -16.46
N THR A 470 -8.18 7.80 -17.77
CA THR A 470 -7.05 7.45 -18.64
C THR A 470 -6.58 8.65 -19.46
N ALA A 471 -7.15 9.84 -19.20
CA ALA A 471 -6.81 11.08 -19.90
C ALA A 471 -5.62 11.76 -19.23
N ASN A 472 -5.71 11.99 -17.92
CA ASN A 472 -4.68 12.66 -17.12
C ASN A 472 -4.31 11.80 -15.91
N PRO A 473 -3.05 11.85 -15.43
CA PRO A 473 -2.69 11.32 -14.12
C PRO A 473 -3.56 11.92 -12.99
N PRO A 474 -3.86 11.19 -11.89
CA PRO A 474 -3.51 9.79 -11.68
C PRO A 474 -4.41 8.91 -12.54
N TYR A 475 -3.79 7.99 -13.28
CA TYR A 475 -4.56 7.03 -14.04
C TYR A 475 -5.22 6.02 -13.12
N TYR A 476 -6.47 5.68 -13.40
CA TYR A 476 -7.16 4.60 -12.74
C TYR A 476 -8.13 3.93 -13.70
N CYS A 477 -8.31 2.62 -13.55
CA CYS A 477 -9.08 1.81 -14.47
C CYS A 477 -10.35 1.29 -13.78
N ALA A 478 -11.49 1.41 -14.46
CA ALA A 478 -12.72 0.79 -14.00
C ALA A 478 -12.52 -0.72 -13.87
N TYR A 479 -13.05 -1.28 -12.79
CA TYR A 479 -13.06 -2.70 -12.51
C TYR A 479 -11.67 -3.33 -12.35
N ASP A 480 -10.65 -2.54 -12.09
CA ASP A 480 -9.30 -3.02 -11.75
C ASP A 480 -9.17 -3.31 -10.25
N TRP A 481 -8.30 -4.24 -9.86
CA TRP A 481 -7.98 -4.47 -8.45
C TRP A 481 -7.07 -3.35 -7.94
N LEU A 482 -6.27 -2.77 -8.82
CA LEU A 482 -5.48 -1.58 -8.53
C LEU A 482 -6.38 -0.35 -8.36
N TYR A 483 -6.07 0.47 -7.37
CA TYR A 483 -6.69 1.77 -7.16
C TYR A 483 -6.15 2.82 -8.13
N TYR A 484 -4.84 2.75 -8.42
CA TYR A 484 -4.15 3.54 -9.46
C TYR A 484 -3.58 2.58 -10.51
N ALA A 485 -3.79 2.89 -11.79
CA ALA A 485 -3.47 2.01 -12.89
C ALA A 485 -1.96 1.84 -13.05
N ASP A 486 -1.55 0.60 -13.32
CA ASP A 486 -0.20 0.27 -13.72
C ASP A 486 -0.22 -0.81 -14.80
N TRP A 487 0.29 -0.48 -15.99
CA TRP A 487 0.31 -1.38 -17.16
C TRP A 487 1.60 -2.16 -17.30
N ALA A 488 2.61 -1.85 -16.48
CA ALA A 488 3.92 -2.46 -16.53
C ALA A 488 4.04 -3.73 -15.66
N LEU A 489 3.02 -4.10 -14.89
CA LEU A 489 3.15 -5.12 -13.86
C LEU A 489 3.60 -6.50 -14.35
N TRP A 490 3.41 -6.86 -15.62
CA TRP A 490 3.97 -8.09 -16.18
C TRP A 490 5.09 -7.86 -17.19
N GLY A 491 5.56 -6.61 -17.34
CA GLY A 491 6.74 -6.24 -18.13
C GLY A 491 6.47 -5.98 -19.62
N ASN A 492 5.22 -6.09 -20.06
CA ASN A 492 4.83 -5.88 -21.46
C ASN A 492 3.71 -4.84 -21.63
N PRO A 493 3.89 -3.57 -21.18
CA PRO A 493 2.86 -2.54 -21.24
C PRO A 493 2.43 -2.19 -22.67
N GLU A 494 3.31 -2.38 -23.66
CA GLU A 494 3.06 -2.08 -25.09
C GLU A 494 2.74 -3.32 -25.93
N GLY A 495 2.48 -4.48 -25.30
CA GLY A 495 2.28 -5.74 -26.03
C GLY A 495 1.10 -5.75 -27.01
N TYR A 496 0.18 -4.79 -26.92
CA TYR A 496 -0.89 -4.58 -27.90
C TYR A 496 -0.37 -4.14 -29.29
N THR A 497 0.88 -3.69 -29.37
CA THR A 497 1.54 -3.32 -30.64
C THR A 497 2.24 -4.51 -31.31
N TYR A 498 2.21 -5.69 -30.69
CA TYR A 498 2.89 -6.90 -31.16
C TYR A 498 4.40 -6.69 -31.38
N PRO A 499 5.14 -6.23 -30.35
CA PRO A 499 6.58 -6.05 -30.47
C PRO A 499 7.27 -7.38 -30.77
N LYS A 500 8.49 -7.31 -31.33
CA LYS A 500 9.31 -8.50 -31.55
C LYS A 500 9.50 -9.25 -30.24
N ALA A 501 9.38 -10.58 -30.28
CA ALA A 501 9.50 -11.42 -29.10
C ALA A 501 10.84 -11.23 -28.35
N SER A 502 11.93 -10.92 -29.06
CA SER A 502 13.24 -10.61 -28.48
C SER A 502 13.31 -9.32 -27.66
N ASN A 503 12.34 -8.41 -27.84
CA ASN A 503 12.29 -7.12 -27.14
C ASN A 503 11.41 -7.17 -25.88
N LEU A 504 10.75 -8.31 -25.64
CA LEU A 504 9.84 -8.47 -24.52
C LEU A 504 10.61 -8.60 -23.21
N THR A 505 10.07 -7.98 -22.16
CA THR A 505 10.68 -8.00 -20.83
C THR A 505 9.79 -8.76 -19.85
N LYS A 506 10.39 -9.66 -19.08
CA LYS A 506 9.75 -10.26 -17.89
C LYS A 506 9.96 -9.34 -16.70
N SER A 507 8.86 -8.92 -16.08
CA SER A 507 8.91 -8.15 -14.84
C SER A 507 9.09 -8.99 -13.57
N ILE A 508 9.45 -8.36 -12.46
CA ILE A 508 9.47 -8.95 -11.11
C ILE A 508 8.11 -9.44 -10.61
N TYR A 509 6.98 -9.02 -11.18
CA TYR A 509 5.64 -9.52 -10.77
C TYR A 509 5.05 -10.56 -11.74
N ASP A 510 5.78 -10.90 -12.81
CA ASP A 510 5.41 -12.01 -13.68
C ASP A 510 5.49 -13.33 -12.89
N PRO A 511 4.40 -14.11 -12.79
CA PRO A 511 4.34 -15.32 -11.98
C PRO A 511 5.13 -16.50 -12.55
N SER A 512 5.59 -16.41 -13.80
CA SER A 512 6.16 -17.56 -14.51
C SER A 512 7.52 -17.97 -13.94
N PRO A 513 7.95 -19.23 -14.15
CA PRO A 513 9.27 -19.71 -13.77
C PRO A 513 10.42 -18.95 -14.42
N GLU A 514 11.62 -19.14 -13.90
CA GLU A 514 12.86 -18.64 -14.51
C GLU A 514 12.97 -19.09 -15.98
N GLY A 515 13.35 -18.17 -16.87
CA GLY A 515 13.41 -18.42 -18.32
C GLY A 515 12.06 -18.30 -19.06
N TYR A 516 10.96 -18.06 -18.35
CA TYR A 516 9.63 -17.94 -18.93
C TYR A 516 8.92 -16.65 -18.50
N MET A 517 7.91 -16.24 -19.26
CA MET A 517 7.03 -15.10 -18.99
C MET A 517 5.57 -15.43 -19.35
N VAL A 518 4.64 -14.58 -18.91
CA VAL A 518 3.24 -14.66 -19.32
C VAL A 518 3.14 -14.45 -20.84
N ALA A 519 2.32 -15.28 -21.50
CA ALA A 519 2.14 -15.26 -22.94
C ALA A 519 1.86 -13.84 -23.49
N PRO A 520 2.61 -13.36 -24.49
CA PRO A 520 2.28 -12.16 -25.25
C PRO A 520 0.97 -12.29 -26.04
N ASN A 521 0.41 -11.14 -26.45
CA ASN A 521 -0.90 -11.07 -27.10
C ASN A 521 -1.02 -11.93 -28.37
N ASP A 522 0.05 -12.02 -29.16
CA ASP A 522 0.11 -12.74 -30.43
C ASP A 522 0.54 -14.21 -30.30
N THR A 523 0.70 -14.73 -29.08
CA THR A 523 1.21 -16.10 -28.84
C THR A 523 0.44 -17.17 -29.61
N TRP A 524 -0.88 -17.04 -29.68
CA TRP A 524 -1.78 -18.05 -30.24
C TRP A 524 -2.26 -17.76 -31.67
N MET A 525 -1.78 -16.66 -32.27
CA MET A 525 -2.13 -16.33 -33.65
C MET A 525 -1.50 -17.33 -34.62
N GLY A 526 -2.23 -17.70 -35.66
CA GLY A 526 -1.73 -18.55 -36.74
C GLY A 526 -1.01 -17.74 -37.81
N ALA A 527 -0.78 -18.36 -38.97
CA ALA A 527 -0.14 -17.73 -40.13
C ALA A 527 -1.04 -16.79 -40.93
N SER A 528 -2.33 -16.68 -40.56
CA SER A 528 -3.32 -15.83 -41.22
C SER A 528 -3.86 -14.79 -40.23
N ASP A 529 -4.22 -13.61 -40.73
CA ASP A 529 -4.88 -12.61 -39.90
C ASP A 529 -6.27 -13.11 -39.47
N GLY A 530 -6.61 -12.82 -38.22
CA GLY A 530 -7.86 -13.24 -37.59
C GLY A 530 -7.66 -13.54 -36.11
N TYR A 531 -8.77 -13.62 -35.38
CA TYR A 531 -8.77 -13.85 -33.94
C TYR A 531 -9.66 -15.03 -33.52
N ASP A 532 -10.05 -15.86 -34.48
CA ASP A 532 -10.92 -17.02 -34.28
C ASP A 532 -10.12 -18.35 -34.29
N LYS A 533 -10.82 -19.47 -34.11
CA LYS A 533 -10.22 -20.82 -34.17
C LYS A 533 -9.46 -21.04 -35.48
N THR A 534 -10.06 -20.70 -36.62
CA THR A 534 -9.52 -21.01 -37.96
C THR A 534 -8.24 -20.26 -38.30
N SER A 535 -8.07 -19.03 -37.79
CA SER A 535 -6.85 -18.23 -37.97
C SER A 535 -5.83 -18.37 -36.84
N SER A 536 -6.01 -19.35 -35.94
CA SER A 536 -5.17 -19.54 -34.75
C SER A 536 -4.38 -20.84 -34.80
N ILE A 537 -3.52 -21.06 -33.80
CA ILE A 537 -2.89 -22.37 -33.60
C ILE A 537 -3.95 -23.49 -33.41
N PHE A 538 -5.18 -23.14 -33.00
CA PHE A 538 -6.26 -24.09 -32.73
C PHE A 538 -7.05 -24.54 -33.97
N ALA A 539 -6.63 -24.15 -35.17
CA ALA A 539 -7.37 -24.43 -36.41
C ALA A 539 -7.73 -25.92 -36.55
N ALA A 540 -6.74 -26.80 -36.37
CA ALA A 540 -6.90 -28.26 -36.42
C ALA A 540 -7.19 -28.92 -35.06
N ALA A 541 -7.36 -28.14 -33.99
CA ALA A 541 -7.55 -28.66 -32.64
C ALA A 541 -8.89 -29.36 -32.48
N GLU A 542 -8.90 -30.46 -31.72
CA GLU A 542 -10.10 -31.22 -31.40
C GLU A 542 -10.62 -30.82 -30.01
N TRP A 543 -11.95 -30.66 -29.91
CA TRP A 543 -12.60 -30.38 -28.64
C TRP A 543 -12.82 -31.66 -27.83
N SER A 544 -12.23 -31.72 -26.64
CA SER A 544 -12.42 -32.76 -25.63
C SER A 544 -12.62 -32.14 -24.24
N LYS A 545 -13.66 -31.31 -24.10
CA LYS A 545 -13.90 -30.45 -22.91
C LYS A 545 -12.80 -29.41 -22.70
N GLY A 546 -12.16 -29.02 -23.78
CA GLY A 546 -10.96 -28.21 -23.91
C GLY A 546 -10.31 -28.59 -25.22
N TYR A 547 -9.18 -27.97 -25.60
CA TYR A 547 -8.59 -28.24 -26.91
C TYR A 547 -7.33 -29.10 -26.81
N VAL A 548 -7.41 -30.30 -27.39
CA VAL A 548 -6.26 -31.15 -27.63
C VAL A 548 -5.63 -30.72 -28.94
N MET A 549 -4.31 -30.59 -28.89
CA MET A 549 -3.48 -30.17 -29.99
C MET A 549 -2.42 -31.24 -30.18
N MET A 550 -2.21 -31.66 -31.43
CA MET A 550 -1.10 -32.53 -31.81
C MET A 550 -0.05 -31.72 -32.55
N ASP A 551 1.22 -31.99 -32.29
CA ASP A 551 2.28 -31.60 -33.21
C ASP A 551 2.61 -32.70 -34.22
N ASP A 552 3.50 -32.34 -35.14
CA ASP A 552 4.04 -33.20 -36.17
C ASP A 552 4.84 -34.39 -35.60
N SER A 553 5.21 -34.37 -34.31
CA SER A 553 5.85 -35.49 -33.61
C SER A 553 4.85 -36.46 -32.96
N GLY A 554 3.55 -36.14 -33.03
CA GLY A 554 2.48 -36.90 -32.38
C GLY A 554 2.34 -36.63 -30.89
N GLN A 555 2.99 -35.60 -30.36
CA GLN A 555 2.85 -35.18 -28.97
C GLN A 555 1.53 -34.43 -28.79
N ASN A 556 0.67 -34.96 -27.91
CA ASN A 556 -0.54 -34.28 -27.48
C ASN A 556 -0.22 -33.30 -26.35
N TRP A 557 -0.68 -32.06 -26.48
CA TRP A 557 -0.79 -31.12 -25.36
C TRP A 557 -2.18 -30.50 -25.34
N TRP A 558 -2.51 -29.91 -24.19
CA TRP A 558 -3.89 -29.53 -23.89
C TRP A 558 -4.01 -28.14 -23.26
N TYR A 559 -4.93 -27.36 -23.82
CA TYR A 559 -5.59 -26.21 -23.21
C TYR A 559 -6.99 -26.53 -22.60
N PRO A 560 -7.08 -26.75 -21.27
CA PRO A 560 -8.33 -27.11 -20.59
C PRO A 560 -9.28 -25.95 -20.33
N ILE A 561 -10.58 -26.25 -20.20
CA ILE A 561 -11.48 -25.33 -19.49
C ILE A 561 -11.07 -25.25 -18.02
N GLY A 562 -11.32 -24.10 -17.40
CA GLY A 562 -10.93 -23.87 -16.01
C GLY A 562 -11.57 -22.66 -15.36
N GLY A 563 -12.33 -21.88 -16.14
CA GLY A 563 -13.04 -20.72 -15.64
C GLY A 563 -12.11 -19.62 -15.16
N TRP A 564 -12.65 -18.77 -14.31
CA TRP A 564 -12.00 -17.57 -13.79
C TRP A 564 -12.67 -17.18 -12.47
N ARG A 565 -11.99 -16.39 -11.63
CA ARG A 565 -12.62 -15.82 -10.42
C ARG A 565 -13.10 -14.41 -10.69
N SER A 566 -14.33 -14.13 -10.29
CA SER A 566 -14.98 -12.85 -10.54
C SER A 566 -14.41 -11.74 -9.66
N ARG A 567 -14.04 -10.63 -10.29
CA ARG A 567 -13.69 -9.34 -9.66
C ARG A 567 -14.69 -8.82 -8.65
N LYS A 568 -15.95 -9.25 -8.74
CA LYS A 568 -17.04 -8.73 -7.91
C LYS A 568 -17.11 -9.39 -6.54
N ASN A 569 -16.68 -10.65 -6.42
CA ASN A 569 -16.91 -11.45 -5.22
C ASN A 569 -15.88 -12.58 -4.99
N GLY A 570 -14.88 -12.74 -5.85
CA GLY A 570 -13.86 -13.80 -5.78
C GLY A 570 -14.37 -15.21 -6.07
N LYS A 571 -15.65 -15.39 -6.42
CA LYS A 571 -16.23 -16.70 -6.72
C LYS A 571 -15.74 -17.20 -8.08
N LEU A 572 -15.47 -18.50 -8.15
CA LEU A 572 -15.16 -19.20 -9.39
C LEU A 572 -16.41 -19.26 -10.28
N THR A 573 -16.24 -19.04 -11.58
CA THR A 573 -17.33 -19.11 -12.55
C THR A 573 -16.83 -19.63 -13.91
N ALA A 574 -17.75 -20.19 -14.70
CA ALA A 574 -17.50 -20.70 -16.05
C ALA A 574 -16.42 -21.79 -16.16
N ALA A 575 -16.08 -22.48 -15.06
CA ALA A 575 -15.16 -23.62 -15.07
C ALA A 575 -15.75 -24.87 -15.76
N ASP A 576 -17.06 -24.86 -15.97
CA ASP A 576 -17.85 -25.86 -16.68
C ASP A 576 -17.98 -25.61 -18.19
N THR A 577 -17.66 -24.39 -18.66
CA THR A 577 -17.91 -23.98 -20.04
C THR A 577 -16.67 -23.52 -20.80
N ASN A 578 -15.75 -22.79 -20.15
CA ASN A 578 -14.68 -22.07 -20.85
C ASN A 578 -13.31 -22.13 -20.14
N GLY A 579 -12.26 -22.03 -20.94
CA GLY A 579 -10.90 -21.71 -20.49
C GLY A 579 -10.60 -20.23 -20.79
N TYR A 580 -10.00 -19.53 -19.82
CA TYR A 580 -9.58 -18.14 -19.97
C TYR A 580 -8.10 -18.03 -19.64
N TYR A 581 -7.30 -17.44 -20.54
CA TYR A 581 -5.84 -17.40 -20.41
C TYR A 581 -5.34 -15.98 -20.59
N TRP A 582 -4.71 -15.44 -19.56
CA TRP A 582 -4.19 -14.09 -19.64
C TRP A 582 -3.05 -13.94 -20.63
N CYS A 583 -3.02 -12.77 -21.29
CA CYS A 583 -1.84 -12.26 -21.97
C CYS A 583 -1.09 -11.25 -21.09
N SER A 584 0.18 -11.00 -21.39
CA SER A 584 1.06 -10.10 -20.63
C SER A 584 0.77 -8.60 -20.79
N SER A 585 -0.16 -8.22 -21.66
CA SER A 585 -0.46 -6.82 -22.01
C SER A 585 -1.94 -6.45 -21.92
N THR A 586 -2.23 -5.15 -21.97
CA THR A 586 -3.57 -4.63 -22.24
C THR A 586 -3.98 -4.81 -23.70
N ASP A 587 -5.26 -4.55 -24.01
CA ASP A 587 -5.80 -4.61 -25.38
C ASP A 587 -5.48 -3.38 -26.22
N ARG A 588 -5.09 -2.27 -25.57
CA ARG A 588 -4.63 -1.02 -26.19
C ARG A 588 -3.90 -0.15 -25.17
N GLU A 589 -3.42 1.00 -25.62
CA GLU A 589 -2.80 2.02 -24.77
C GLU A 589 -3.74 2.42 -23.62
N LYS A 590 -3.20 2.45 -22.40
CA LYS A 590 -3.89 2.91 -21.17
C LYS A 590 -5.24 2.24 -20.91
N ALA A 591 -5.44 0.99 -21.32
CA ALA A 591 -6.73 0.33 -21.21
C ALA A 591 -7.04 -0.21 -19.80
N ALA A 592 -8.33 -0.33 -19.50
CA ALA A 592 -8.81 -0.90 -18.23
C ALA A 592 -8.84 -2.45 -18.22
N ASN A 593 -8.79 -3.07 -19.39
CA ASN A 593 -8.88 -4.51 -19.55
C ASN A 593 -7.54 -5.05 -20.07
N SER A 594 -7.26 -6.31 -19.74
CA SER A 594 -6.18 -7.08 -20.35
C SER A 594 -6.74 -8.05 -21.40
N VAL A 595 -5.94 -8.34 -22.42
CA VAL A 595 -6.26 -9.37 -23.40
C VAL A 595 -6.20 -10.75 -22.76
N HIS A 596 -7.13 -11.61 -23.14
CA HIS A 596 -7.07 -13.02 -22.83
C HIS A 596 -7.55 -13.87 -24.00
N LEU A 597 -7.03 -15.08 -24.09
CA LEU A 597 -7.61 -16.13 -24.92
C LEU A 597 -8.84 -16.69 -24.21
N THR A 598 -9.95 -16.80 -24.95
CA THR A 598 -11.14 -17.55 -24.54
C THR A 598 -11.26 -18.82 -25.37
N LEU A 599 -11.39 -19.97 -24.69
CA LEU A 599 -11.62 -21.27 -25.30
C LEU A 599 -12.98 -21.81 -24.84
N GLY A 600 -13.89 -22.02 -25.78
CA GLY A 600 -15.16 -22.72 -25.57
C GLY A 600 -15.39 -23.74 -26.69
N LYS A 601 -16.38 -24.62 -26.48
CA LYS A 601 -16.72 -25.69 -27.42
C LYS A 601 -16.98 -25.18 -28.84
N ASP A 602 -17.72 -24.07 -28.93
CA ASP A 602 -18.21 -23.53 -30.20
C ASP A 602 -17.45 -22.26 -30.63
N ASP A 603 -16.47 -21.79 -29.82
CA ASP A 603 -15.82 -20.51 -30.04
C ASP A 603 -14.41 -20.46 -29.43
N VAL A 604 -13.43 -20.01 -30.21
CA VAL A 604 -12.07 -19.69 -29.77
C VAL A 604 -11.84 -18.23 -30.14
N LYS A 605 -11.47 -17.40 -29.17
CA LYS A 605 -11.21 -15.97 -29.37
C LYS A 605 -9.88 -15.56 -28.80
N LEU A 606 -8.99 -15.06 -29.65
CA LEU A 606 -7.65 -14.62 -29.26
C LEU A 606 -7.61 -13.18 -28.71
N ASN A 607 -8.57 -12.33 -29.09
CA ASN A 607 -8.61 -10.90 -28.76
C ASN A 607 -9.71 -10.52 -27.76
N SER A 608 -10.21 -11.50 -27.00
CA SER A 608 -11.15 -11.17 -25.92
C SER A 608 -10.43 -10.31 -24.88
N ASN A 609 -11.16 -9.52 -24.11
CA ASN A 609 -10.56 -8.75 -23.03
C ASN A 609 -11.44 -8.79 -21.79
N ASN A 610 -10.81 -8.67 -20.63
CA ASN A 610 -11.51 -8.72 -19.37
C ASN A 610 -10.79 -7.88 -18.33
N SER A 611 -11.51 -7.51 -17.27
CA SER A 611 -10.94 -6.59 -16.28
C SER A 611 -9.82 -7.27 -15.50
N ARG A 612 -8.80 -6.48 -15.15
CA ARG A 612 -7.57 -6.96 -14.52
C ARG A 612 -7.78 -7.51 -13.10
N ALA A 613 -8.89 -7.14 -12.45
CA ALA A 613 -9.28 -7.65 -11.15
C ALA A 613 -9.71 -9.13 -11.16
N ASN A 614 -10.04 -9.71 -12.30
CA ASN A 614 -10.40 -11.12 -12.35
C ASN A 614 -9.14 -11.98 -12.38
N SER A 615 -9.26 -13.26 -12.04
CA SER A 615 -8.15 -14.21 -12.19
C SER A 615 -8.41 -15.22 -13.29
N SER A 616 -7.41 -15.50 -14.12
CA SER A 616 -7.49 -16.45 -15.23
C SER A 616 -6.24 -17.35 -15.25
N LEU A 617 -6.24 -18.36 -16.11
CA LEU A 617 -5.12 -19.27 -16.30
C LEU A 617 -3.95 -18.55 -16.97
N ILE A 618 -2.75 -19.11 -16.83
CA ILE A 618 -1.54 -18.65 -17.52
C ILE A 618 -0.90 -19.82 -18.24
N ARG A 619 -0.54 -19.61 -19.51
CA ARG A 619 0.36 -20.46 -20.28
C ARG A 619 1.67 -19.71 -20.43
N CYS A 620 2.76 -20.25 -19.89
CA CYS A 620 4.04 -19.56 -19.93
C CYS A 620 4.72 -19.73 -21.29
N VAL A 621 5.35 -18.67 -21.76
CA VAL A 621 6.18 -18.60 -22.98
C VAL A 621 7.64 -18.46 -22.56
N LYS A 622 8.54 -19.18 -23.22
CA LYS A 622 9.99 -19.08 -23.04
C LYS A 622 10.47 -17.73 -23.55
N ILE A 623 11.28 -17.05 -22.75
CA ILE A 623 11.87 -15.75 -23.11
C ILE A 623 12.87 -15.97 -24.25
N GLN A 624 12.75 -15.19 -25.31
CA GLN A 624 13.70 -15.13 -26.40
C GLN A 624 14.65 -13.97 -26.14
N LYS A 625 15.96 -14.23 -26.14
CA LYS A 625 17.00 -13.21 -26.00
C LYS A 625 17.79 -13.10 -27.29
#